data_AF-A0A835CDA7-F1
#
_entry.id   AF-A0A835CDA7-F1
#
_cell.length_a   1.000
_cell.length_b   1.000
_cell.length_c   1.000
_cell.angle_alpha   90.00
_cell.angle_beta   90.00
_cell.angle_gamma   90.00
#
_symmetry.space_group_name_H-M   'P 1'
#
loop_
_entity.id
_entity.type
_entity.pdbx_description
1 polymer ?
#
loop_
_entity_poly.entity_id
_entity_poly.type
_entity_poly.pdbx_seq_one_letter_code
_entity_poly.pdbx_strand_id
1 'polypeptide(L)'
;MKKDKSKKANPITLKKDESKKAKPTTLNKEIAPVEMHKEVKQKEPMVLKELSPYMTIVVHHLYKEGYFNFANFAKGERFDLSWFDTEYARKYILFAVQKFGKDKQEISKWLSGSDLKQVAMFGCPSFNRSIVIPSKRLRNFFSIPENTVCSKCVLRESCTFVNQSVWGSDTNKLDLAIVMKVICSYALFVDPELVVPDELKNSVNRLLMEVLKLSKTV
;
A
#
# COMPACT_ATOMS: atom_id res chain seq x y z
N MET A 1 -31.63 -45.45 24.86
CA MET A 1 -32.60 -44.53 25.51
C MET A 1 -31.86 -43.25 25.89
N LYS A 2 -32.35 -42.05 25.54
CA LYS A 2 -32.93 -41.01 26.45
C LYS A 2 -32.11 -40.81 27.75
N LYS A 3 -31.75 -39.59 28.21
CA LYS A 3 -32.30 -38.24 27.93
C LYS A 3 -31.39 -37.10 28.46
N ASP A 4 -31.68 -35.87 28.06
CA ASP A 4 -31.15 -34.59 28.57
C ASP A 4 -31.17 -34.35 30.09
N LYS A 5 -30.30 -33.43 30.54
CA LYS A 5 -30.62 -32.18 31.31
C LYS A 5 -29.29 -31.41 31.58
N SER A 6 -29.13 -30.08 31.65
CA SER A 6 -29.93 -28.85 31.43
C SER A 6 -29.68 -27.87 32.59
N LYS A 7 -28.99 -26.74 32.33
CA LYS A 7 -29.03 -25.45 33.08
C LYS A 7 -28.40 -25.52 34.50
N LYS A 8 -28.01 -24.43 35.19
CA LYS A 8 -28.23 -22.97 35.05
C LYS A 8 -27.22 -22.22 35.96
N ALA A 9 -26.74 -21.00 35.61
CA ALA A 9 -26.47 -19.92 36.60
C ALA A 9 -26.08 -18.58 35.94
N ASN A 10 -26.78 -17.51 36.31
CA ASN A 10 -26.51 -16.06 36.20
C ASN A 10 -27.73 -15.35 36.85
N PRO A 11 -27.69 -14.08 37.33
CA PRO A 11 -26.57 -13.13 37.45
C PRO A 11 -26.52 -12.36 38.81
N ILE A 12 -25.83 -11.20 38.80
CA ILE A 12 -25.51 -10.18 39.83
C ILE A 12 -26.72 -9.47 40.48
N THR A 13 -26.66 -9.05 41.78
CA THR A 13 -26.87 -7.63 42.24
C THR A 13 -26.75 -7.33 43.76
N LEU A 14 -25.88 -6.36 44.08
CA LEU A 14 -25.99 -5.21 45.02
C LEU A 14 -26.70 -5.29 46.41
N LYS A 15 -26.00 -4.81 47.45
CA LYS A 15 -26.54 -3.86 48.46
C LYS A 15 -25.50 -2.77 48.82
N LYS A 16 -26.02 -1.60 49.21
CA LYS A 16 -25.31 -0.38 49.64
C LYS A 16 -25.01 -0.45 51.16
N ASP A 17 -24.39 0.50 51.85
CA ASP A 17 -24.05 1.91 51.55
C ASP A 17 -22.61 2.23 52.06
N GLU A 18 -22.11 3.41 52.41
CA GLU A 18 -22.72 4.67 52.86
C GLU A 18 -21.82 5.89 52.50
N SER A 19 -22.01 7.05 53.15
CA SER A 19 -21.52 8.37 52.72
C SER A 19 -20.48 9.03 53.66
N LYS A 20 -19.56 9.83 53.08
CA LYS A 20 -19.06 11.10 53.65
C LYS A 20 -18.77 12.12 52.53
N LYS A 21 -18.99 13.41 52.82
CA LYS A 21 -19.16 14.50 51.84
C LYS A 21 -18.08 15.58 52.05
N ALA A 22 -17.41 16.02 50.98
CA ALA A 22 -16.49 17.17 50.99
C ALA A 22 -16.65 18.02 49.71
N LYS A 23 -16.39 19.33 49.81
CA LYS A 23 -16.66 20.34 48.77
C LYS A 23 -15.60 20.36 47.64
N PRO A 24 -15.94 20.91 46.45
CA PRO A 24 -15.00 21.02 45.33
C PRO A 24 -14.05 22.22 45.51
N THR A 25 -12.79 22.03 45.09
CA THR A 25 -11.82 23.12 44.93
C THR A 25 -11.41 23.22 43.46
N THR A 26 -11.69 24.36 42.84
CA THR A 26 -11.33 24.67 41.45
C THR A 26 -9.83 24.91 41.31
N LEU A 27 -9.21 24.33 40.28
CA LEU A 27 -7.92 24.78 39.76
C LEU A 27 -8.01 24.90 38.23
N ASN A 28 -8.29 26.12 37.77
CA ASN A 28 -8.22 26.44 36.35
C ASN A 28 -6.74 26.42 35.90
N LYS A 29 -6.42 25.65 34.87
CA LYS A 29 -5.25 25.88 34.03
C LYS A 29 -5.72 26.12 32.61
N GLU A 30 -5.55 27.35 32.16
CA GLU A 30 -5.74 27.72 30.77
C GLU A 30 -4.76 26.93 29.91
N ILE A 31 -5.27 26.28 28.86
CA ILE A 31 -4.45 25.68 27.82
C ILE A 31 -4.47 26.66 26.65
N ALA A 32 -3.39 27.41 26.49
CA ALA A 32 -3.20 28.24 25.30
C ALA A 32 -3.14 27.34 24.05
N PRO A 33 -3.81 27.70 22.94
CA PRO A 33 -3.73 26.92 21.72
C PRO A 33 -2.34 27.06 21.10
N VAL A 34 -1.57 25.98 21.09
CA VAL A 34 -0.31 25.91 20.34
C VAL A 34 -0.68 25.77 18.86
N GLU A 35 -0.68 26.89 18.14
CA GLU A 35 -0.82 26.88 16.69
C GLU A 35 0.39 26.21 16.04
N MET A 36 0.25 24.92 15.75
CA MET A 36 1.26 24.17 15.02
C MET A 36 1.16 24.50 13.53
N HIS A 37 1.69 25.67 13.15
CA HIS A 37 1.87 26.11 11.76
C HIS A 37 2.75 25.09 11.02
N LYS A 38 2.09 24.11 10.38
CA LYS A 38 2.75 23.27 9.38
C LYS A 38 3.01 24.14 8.17
N GLU A 39 4.27 24.53 7.98
CA GLU A 39 4.73 25.00 6.67
C GLU A 39 4.39 23.92 5.63
N VAL A 40 3.36 24.20 4.83
CA VAL A 40 3.06 23.41 3.64
C VAL A 40 4.13 23.77 2.63
N LYS A 41 5.29 23.13 2.75
CA LYS A 41 6.39 23.22 1.79
C LYS A 41 5.79 22.88 0.43
N GLN A 42 5.58 23.90 -0.41
CA GLN A 42 4.95 23.75 -1.70
C GLN A 42 5.83 22.79 -2.49
N LYS A 43 5.34 21.58 -2.75
CA LYS A 43 5.97 20.72 -3.73
C LYS A 43 5.85 21.43 -5.06
N GLU A 44 6.97 21.66 -5.71
CA GLU A 44 7.01 22.06 -7.12
C GLU A 44 6.08 21.13 -7.92
N PRO A 45 5.34 21.67 -8.91
CA PRO A 45 4.37 20.90 -9.66
C PRO A 45 5.06 19.69 -10.30
N MET A 46 4.78 18.50 -9.77
CA MET A 46 5.40 17.26 -10.21
C MET A 46 5.08 17.06 -11.70
N VAL A 47 6.08 17.20 -12.57
CA VAL A 47 5.90 16.98 -14.01
C VAL A 47 5.62 15.50 -14.24
N LEU A 48 4.35 15.20 -14.47
CA LEU A 48 3.84 13.84 -14.64
C LEU A 48 4.18 13.31 -16.04
N LYS A 49 5.36 12.69 -16.16
CA LYS A 49 5.81 11.95 -17.35
C LYS A 49 4.69 11.05 -17.88
N GLU A 50 4.59 10.89 -19.21
CA GLU A 50 3.60 10.00 -19.83
C GLU A 50 3.66 8.57 -19.27
N LEU A 51 2.53 7.85 -19.35
CA LEU A 51 2.48 6.45 -18.94
C LEU A 51 3.35 5.61 -19.89
N SER A 52 4.20 4.74 -19.33
CA SER A 52 5.00 3.82 -20.13
C SER A 52 4.10 2.87 -20.94
N PRO A 53 4.56 2.33 -22.10
CA PRO A 53 3.75 1.41 -22.91
C PRO A 53 3.17 0.23 -22.11
N TYR A 54 3.97 -0.35 -21.21
CA TYR A 54 3.52 -1.41 -20.30
C TYR A 54 2.42 -0.95 -19.33
N MET A 55 2.52 0.28 -18.81
CA MET A 55 1.52 0.83 -17.90
C MET A 55 0.22 1.19 -18.62
N THR A 56 0.30 1.67 -19.87
CA THR A 56 -0.86 1.85 -20.75
C THR A 56 -1.61 0.53 -20.98
N ILE A 57 -0.90 -0.59 -21.20
CA ILE A 57 -1.52 -1.93 -21.33
C ILE A 57 -2.22 -2.34 -20.02
N VAL A 58 -1.58 -2.13 -18.86
CA VAL A 58 -2.16 -2.43 -17.53
C VAL A 58 -3.41 -1.61 -17.28
N VAL A 59 -3.38 -0.30 -17.49
CA VAL A 59 -4.53 0.60 -17.30
C VAL A 59 -5.67 0.21 -18.23
N HIS A 60 -5.40 -0.05 -19.51
CA HIS A 60 -6.44 -0.49 -20.45
C HIS A 60 -7.06 -1.86 -20.08
N HIS A 61 -6.29 -2.79 -19.49
CA HIS A 61 -6.84 -4.04 -18.96
C HIS A 61 -7.75 -3.79 -17.74
N LEU A 62 -7.30 -2.98 -16.78
CA LEU A 62 -8.09 -2.60 -15.60
C LEU A 62 -9.40 -1.90 -15.97
N TYR A 63 -9.38 -1.07 -17.02
CA TYR A 63 -10.60 -0.47 -17.59
C TYR A 63 -11.55 -1.55 -18.12
N LYS A 64 -11.06 -2.48 -18.94
CA LYS A 64 -11.87 -3.56 -19.51
C LYS A 64 -12.48 -4.50 -18.46
N GLU A 65 -11.80 -4.69 -17.33
CA GLU A 65 -12.32 -5.47 -16.20
C GLU A 65 -13.12 -4.62 -15.18
N GLY A 66 -13.40 -3.35 -15.47
CA GLY A 66 -14.29 -2.50 -14.67
C GLY A 66 -13.70 -1.92 -13.38
N TYR A 67 -12.38 -1.97 -13.19
CA TYR A 67 -11.73 -1.43 -11.97
C TYR A 67 -11.81 0.10 -11.85
N PHE A 68 -12.18 0.81 -12.93
CA PHE A 68 -12.41 2.25 -12.94
C PHE A 68 -13.89 2.66 -12.90
N ASN A 69 -14.84 1.73 -12.71
CA ASN A 69 -16.29 2.06 -12.72
C ASN A 69 -16.73 3.05 -11.64
N PHE A 70 -15.92 3.25 -10.59
CA PHE A 70 -16.15 4.21 -9.50
C PHE A 70 -15.15 5.39 -9.52
N ALA A 71 -14.44 5.59 -10.64
CA ALA A 71 -13.50 6.70 -10.81
C ALA A 71 -14.23 8.00 -11.17
N ASN A 72 -14.36 8.92 -10.22
CA ASN A 72 -14.97 10.24 -10.42
C ASN A 72 -14.19 11.20 -11.33
N PHE A 73 -12.96 10.84 -11.73
CA PHE A 73 -12.13 11.58 -12.69
C PHE A 73 -12.28 11.07 -14.13
N ALA A 74 -13.08 10.03 -14.37
CA ALA A 74 -13.42 9.56 -15.71
C ALA A 74 -14.20 10.65 -16.45
N LYS A 75 -13.62 11.19 -17.53
CA LYS A 75 -14.21 12.26 -18.35
C LYS A 75 -14.76 11.66 -19.66
N GLY A 76 -16.09 11.72 -19.81
CA GLY A 76 -16.79 11.30 -21.04
C GLY A 76 -17.19 9.81 -21.10
N GLU A 77 -17.84 9.43 -22.20
CA GLU A 77 -18.46 8.10 -22.38
C GLU A 77 -17.48 6.98 -22.75
N ARG A 78 -16.22 7.31 -23.08
CA ARG A 78 -15.21 6.39 -23.58
C ARG A 78 -13.90 6.55 -22.82
N PHE A 79 -13.20 5.44 -22.62
CA PHE A 79 -11.88 5.41 -22.00
C PHE A 79 -10.85 6.23 -22.78
N ASP A 80 -10.12 7.07 -22.05
CA ASP A 80 -8.99 7.84 -22.54
C ASP A 80 -7.84 7.78 -21.50
N LEU A 81 -6.61 7.72 -21.98
CA LEU A 81 -5.40 7.78 -21.15
C LEU A 81 -5.20 9.18 -20.55
N SER A 82 -5.79 10.22 -21.15
CA SER A 82 -5.81 11.60 -20.61
C SER A 82 -6.44 11.67 -19.21
N TRP A 83 -7.27 10.70 -18.82
CA TRP A 83 -7.83 10.59 -17.46
C TRP A 83 -6.74 10.51 -16.37
N PHE A 84 -5.50 10.15 -16.72
CA PHE A 84 -4.38 9.93 -15.79
C PHE A 84 -3.32 11.05 -15.87
N ASP A 85 -3.73 12.24 -16.31
CA ASP A 85 -2.97 13.50 -16.31
C ASP A 85 -2.72 14.07 -14.90
N THR A 86 -3.50 13.66 -13.89
CA THR A 86 -3.36 14.13 -12.49
C THR A 86 -2.70 13.10 -11.56
N GLU A 87 -2.04 13.60 -10.50
CA GLU A 87 -1.47 12.75 -9.45
C GLU A 87 -2.57 11.94 -8.71
N TYR A 88 -3.77 12.51 -8.58
CA TYR A 88 -4.94 11.86 -8.01
C TYR A 88 -5.37 10.63 -8.83
N ALA A 89 -5.55 10.79 -10.15
CA ALA A 89 -5.89 9.68 -11.02
C ALA A 89 -4.81 8.59 -11.04
N ARG A 90 -3.52 8.95 -11.02
CA ARG A 90 -2.42 7.97 -10.91
C ARG A 90 -2.39 7.23 -9.57
N LYS A 91 -2.74 7.91 -8.47
CA LYS A 91 -2.96 7.24 -7.17
C LYS A 91 -4.14 6.25 -7.24
N TYR A 92 -5.17 6.56 -8.04
CA TYR A 92 -6.26 5.61 -8.30
C TYR A 92 -5.78 4.39 -9.11
N ILE A 93 -4.83 4.51 -10.04
CA ILE A 93 -4.20 3.33 -10.68
C ILE A 93 -3.61 2.40 -9.60
N LEU A 94 -2.87 2.94 -8.62
CA LEU A 94 -2.33 2.13 -7.50
C LEU A 94 -3.42 1.48 -6.63
N PHE A 95 -4.60 2.10 -6.50
CA PHE A 95 -5.76 1.48 -5.84
C PHE A 95 -6.36 0.36 -6.70
N ALA A 96 -6.54 0.60 -8.00
CA ALA A 96 -7.10 -0.36 -8.95
C ALA A 96 -6.22 -1.61 -9.08
N VAL A 97 -4.90 -1.48 -9.27
CA VAL A 97 -3.96 -2.63 -9.32
C VAL A 97 -3.92 -3.39 -7.99
N GLN A 98 -4.08 -2.68 -6.86
CA GLN A 98 -4.14 -3.33 -5.55
C GLN A 98 -5.45 -4.11 -5.37
N LYS A 99 -6.58 -3.61 -5.88
CA LYS A 99 -7.85 -4.36 -5.87
C LYS A 99 -7.76 -5.58 -6.80
N PHE A 100 -7.35 -5.38 -8.04
CA PHE A 100 -7.10 -6.46 -9.01
C PHE A 100 -6.18 -7.55 -8.46
N GLY A 101 -5.10 -7.18 -7.75
CA GLY A 101 -4.22 -8.14 -7.09
C GLY A 101 -4.90 -8.95 -5.99
N LYS A 102 -5.90 -8.41 -5.27
CA LYS A 102 -6.71 -9.21 -4.33
C LYS A 102 -7.63 -10.16 -5.07
N ASP A 103 -8.33 -9.65 -6.08
CA ASP A 103 -9.35 -10.38 -6.82
C ASP A 103 -8.74 -11.54 -7.62
N LYS A 104 -7.48 -11.40 -8.06
CA LYS A 104 -6.69 -12.41 -8.80
C LYS A 104 -5.57 -13.05 -7.96
N GLN A 105 -5.66 -13.04 -6.63
CA GLN A 105 -4.60 -13.46 -5.69
C GLN A 105 -3.92 -14.80 -6.01
N GLU A 106 -4.64 -15.76 -6.59
CA GLU A 106 -4.10 -17.06 -7.02
C GLU A 106 -2.89 -16.93 -7.96
N ILE A 107 -2.84 -15.88 -8.80
CA ILE A 107 -1.77 -15.62 -9.77
C ILE A 107 -0.38 -15.57 -9.10
N SER A 108 -0.28 -15.18 -7.82
CA SER A 108 1.02 -15.04 -7.13
C SER A 108 1.83 -16.33 -7.08
N LYS A 109 1.20 -17.50 -7.23
CA LYS A 109 1.84 -18.82 -7.22
C LYS A 109 2.72 -19.10 -8.45
N TRP A 110 2.49 -18.38 -9.56
CA TRP A 110 3.16 -18.65 -10.84
C TRP A 110 4.07 -17.51 -11.33
N LEU A 111 4.29 -16.47 -10.51
CA LEU A 111 5.13 -15.34 -10.88
C LEU A 111 6.63 -15.66 -10.78
N SER A 112 7.41 -15.02 -11.65
CA SER A 112 8.88 -15.07 -11.67
C SER A 112 9.49 -14.66 -10.32
N GLY A 113 9.85 -15.66 -9.51
CA GLY A 113 10.44 -15.46 -8.18
C GLY A 113 11.79 -14.76 -8.22
N SER A 114 12.56 -14.91 -9.29
CA SER A 114 13.82 -14.19 -9.52
C SER A 114 13.58 -12.70 -9.77
N ASP A 115 12.66 -12.35 -10.67
CA ASP A 115 12.31 -10.95 -10.95
C ASP A 115 11.71 -10.26 -9.71
N LEU A 116 10.84 -10.96 -8.97
CA LEU A 116 10.28 -10.45 -7.71
C LEU A 116 11.37 -10.23 -6.65
N LYS A 117 12.32 -11.15 -6.52
CA LYS A 117 13.46 -11.00 -5.59
C LYS A 117 14.35 -9.83 -5.99
N GLN A 118 14.54 -9.58 -7.28
CA GLN A 118 15.29 -8.43 -7.79
C GLN A 118 14.59 -7.11 -7.46
N VAL A 119 13.26 -7.03 -7.66
CA VAL A 119 12.42 -5.89 -7.24
C VAL A 119 12.49 -5.65 -5.73
N ALA A 120 12.47 -6.72 -4.93
CA ALA A 120 12.60 -6.64 -3.48
C ALA A 120 14.00 -6.13 -3.05
N MET A 121 15.06 -6.70 -3.62
CA MET A 121 16.46 -6.36 -3.33
C MET A 121 16.83 -4.91 -3.69
N PHE A 122 16.23 -4.34 -4.74
CA PHE A 122 16.56 -2.98 -5.16
C PHE A 122 16.11 -1.92 -4.15
N GLY A 123 14.86 -1.98 -3.67
CA GLY A 123 14.40 -1.02 -2.66
C GLY A 123 12.93 -0.64 -2.70
N CYS A 124 12.67 0.61 -2.33
CA CYS A 124 11.37 1.27 -2.44
C CYS A 124 11.51 2.32 -3.56
N PRO A 125 10.57 2.43 -4.52
CA PRO A 125 10.69 3.42 -5.60
C PRO A 125 10.58 4.87 -5.11
N SER A 126 9.98 5.12 -3.94
CA SER A 126 9.98 6.41 -3.25
C SER A 126 9.75 6.25 -1.74
N PHE A 127 9.97 7.31 -0.97
CA PHE A 127 9.81 7.33 0.50
C PHE A 127 8.36 7.49 1.00
N ASN A 128 7.36 7.47 0.12
CA ASN A 128 5.95 7.57 0.52
C ASN A 128 5.51 6.33 1.31
N ARG A 129 4.93 6.51 2.50
CA ARG A 129 4.41 5.43 3.37
C ARG A 129 3.53 4.41 2.61
N SER A 130 2.72 4.87 1.64
CA SER A 130 1.81 4.00 0.86
C SER A 130 2.54 3.04 -0.09
N ILE A 131 3.82 3.28 -0.37
CA ILE A 131 4.72 2.54 -1.27
C ILE A 131 5.81 1.80 -0.48
N VAL A 132 6.40 2.47 0.52
CA VAL A 132 7.43 1.91 1.40
C VAL A 132 6.93 0.68 2.14
N ILE A 133 5.73 0.73 2.74
CA ILE A 133 5.19 -0.39 3.53
C ILE A 133 4.96 -1.65 2.66
N PRO A 134 4.32 -1.58 1.47
CA PRO A 134 4.29 -2.69 0.51
C PRO A 134 5.69 -3.20 0.10
N SER A 135 6.63 -2.31 -0.22
CA SER A 135 7.97 -2.69 -0.68
C SER A 135 8.75 -3.45 0.40
N LYS A 136 8.64 -3.02 1.66
CA LYS A 136 9.21 -3.70 2.82
C LYS A 136 8.53 -5.05 3.12
N ARG A 137 7.22 -5.17 2.92
CA ARG A 137 6.53 -6.46 3.02
C ARG A 137 6.99 -7.45 1.94
N LEU A 138 7.20 -6.98 0.71
CA LEU A 138 7.76 -7.81 -0.36
C LEU A 138 9.19 -8.28 -0.03
N ARG A 139 10.04 -7.42 0.58
CA ARG A 139 11.35 -7.84 1.11
C ARG A 139 11.25 -8.88 2.22
N ASN A 140 10.29 -8.70 3.14
CA ASN A 140 10.07 -9.63 4.25
C ASN A 140 9.65 -11.02 3.76
N PHE A 141 8.85 -11.12 2.67
CA PHE A 141 8.52 -12.40 2.02
C PHE A 141 9.77 -13.14 1.51
N PHE A 142 10.80 -12.44 1.03
CA PHE A 142 12.07 -13.02 0.63
C PHE A 142 13.10 -13.17 1.76
N SER A 143 12.71 -12.91 3.01
CA SER A 143 13.60 -12.89 4.18
C SER A 143 14.82 -11.96 4.01
N ILE A 144 14.68 -10.87 3.26
CA ILE A 144 15.74 -9.88 3.01
C ILE A 144 15.81 -8.89 4.19
N PRO A 145 16.93 -8.79 4.93
CA PRO A 145 17.06 -7.82 6.02
C PRO A 145 16.99 -6.38 5.51
N GLU A 146 16.20 -5.54 6.20
CA GLU A 146 15.98 -4.15 5.79
C GLU A 146 17.25 -3.31 5.77
N ASN A 147 18.22 -3.59 6.64
CA ASN A 147 19.51 -2.90 6.66
C ASN A 147 20.36 -3.20 5.41
N THR A 148 20.29 -4.39 4.84
CA THR A 148 21.03 -4.76 3.61
C THR A 148 20.65 -3.88 2.42
N VAL A 149 19.40 -3.40 2.38
CA VAL A 149 18.85 -2.56 1.31
C VAL A 149 18.86 -1.09 1.69
N CYS A 150 18.37 -0.73 2.89
CA CYS A 150 18.28 0.66 3.34
C CYS A 150 19.66 1.32 3.56
N SER A 151 20.72 0.56 3.86
CA SER A 151 22.08 1.11 4.00
C SER A 151 22.67 1.61 2.67
N LYS A 152 22.16 1.13 1.53
CA LYS A 152 22.60 1.50 0.18
C LYS A 152 21.59 2.40 -0.55
N CYS A 153 20.52 2.79 0.13
CA CYS A 153 19.42 3.55 -0.47
C CYS A 153 19.79 5.03 -0.58
N VAL A 154 19.75 5.60 -1.78
CA VAL A 154 20.01 7.04 -1.99
C VAL A 154 19.01 7.92 -1.24
N LEU A 155 17.76 7.47 -1.09
CA LEU A 155 16.69 8.16 -0.38
C LEU A 155 16.76 8.00 1.15
N ARG A 156 17.84 7.43 1.71
CA ARG A 156 17.94 7.04 3.13
C ARG A 156 17.70 8.22 4.06
N GLU A 157 18.40 9.34 3.87
CA GLU A 157 18.33 10.49 4.79
C GLU A 157 16.95 11.15 4.82
N SER A 158 16.22 11.09 3.70
CA SER A 158 14.84 11.60 3.57
C SER A 158 13.77 10.62 4.07
N CYS A 159 14.13 9.37 4.40
CA CYS A 159 13.17 8.30 4.67
C CYS A 159 12.91 8.11 6.18
N THR A 160 11.69 8.39 6.62
CA THR A 160 11.26 8.18 8.02
C THR A 160 11.07 6.70 8.41
N PHE A 161 11.38 5.76 7.50
CA PHE A 161 11.20 4.32 7.65
C PHE A 161 12.51 3.50 7.50
N VAL A 162 13.68 4.16 7.58
CA VAL A 162 14.99 3.49 7.50
C VAL A 162 15.08 2.32 8.49
N ASN A 163 15.51 1.14 8.00
CA ASN A 163 15.70 -0.10 8.75
C ASN A 163 14.47 -0.66 9.50
N GLN A 164 13.30 0.00 9.48
CA GLN A 164 12.09 -0.49 10.13
C GLN A 164 11.53 -1.71 9.41
N SER A 165 11.30 -2.80 10.14
CA SER A 165 10.57 -3.98 9.67
C SER A 165 9.05 -3.72 9.64
N VAL A 166 8.31 -4.52 8.86
CA VAL A 166 6.84 -4.49 8.86
C VAL A 166 6.31 -5.69 9.62
N TRP A 167 5.88 -5.46 10.86
CA TRP A 167 5.33 -6.49 11.73
C TRP A 167 3.92 -6.92 11.29
N GLY A 168 3.53 -8.15 11.65
CA GLY A 168 2.13 -8.61 11.61
C GLY A 168 1.56 -8.97 10.24
N SER A 169 2.39 -9.32 9.25
CA SER A 169 1.94 -9.96 8.01
C SER A 169 2.38 -11.42 7.96
N ASP A 170 1.49 -12.33 7.56
CA ASP A 170 1.85 -13.71 7.21
C ASP A 170 2.83 -13.69 6.02
N THR A 171 4.10 -14.00 6.29
CA THR A 171 5.17 -14.03 5.29
C THR A 171 5.19 -15.30 4.46
N ASN A 172 4.38 -16.31 4.81
CA ASN A 172 4.42 -17.61 4.15
C ASN A 172 3.73 -17.62 2.78
N LYS A 173 3.06 -16.51 2.41
CA LYS A 173 2.31 -16.37 1.15
C LYS A 173 2.61 -15.04 0.49
N LEU A 174 2.81 -15.07 -0.83
CA LEU A 174 3.01 -13.88 -1.63
C LEU A 174 1.66 -13.17 -1.87
N ASP A 175 1.46 -12.02 -1.25
CA ASP A 175 0.30 -11.14 -1.46
C ASP A 175 0.43 -10.42 -2.82
N LEU A 176 -0.45 -10.76 -3.76
CA LEU A 176 -0.43 -10.19 -5.11
C LEU A 176 -0.86 -8.72 -5.12
N ALA A 177 -1.72 -8.30 -4.20
CA ALA A 177 -2.10 -6.90 -4.04
C ALA A 177 -0.91 -6.03 -3.62
N ILE A 178 0.00 -6.59 -2.81
CA ILE A 178 1.29 -5.98 -2.49
C ILE A 178 2.21 -5.99 -3.72
N VAL A 179 2.39 -7.13 -4.40
CA VAL A 179 3.24 -7.24 -5.60
C VAL A 179 2.84 -6.22 -6.66
N MET A 180 1.56 -6.23 -7.07
CA MET A 180 1.01 -5.32 -8.08
C MET A 180 1.23 -3.86 -7.71
N LYS A 181 1.01 -3.50 -6.44
CA LYS A 181 1.25 -2.15 -5.96
C LYS A 181 2.73 -1.75 -6.03
N VAL A 182 3.65 -2.66 -5.67
CA VAL A 182 5.10 -2.39 -5.74
C VAL A 182 5.55 -2.23 -7.19
N ILE A 183 5.25 -3.18 -8.08
CA ILE A 183 5.71 -3.15 -9.48
C ILE A 183 5.11 -1.96 -10.26
N CYS A 184 3.83 -1.62 -10.04
CA CYS A 184 3.24 -0.42 -10.64
C CYS A 184 3.79 0.89 -10.04
N SER A 185 4.27 0.88 -8.79
CA SER A 185 4.93 2.06 -8.20
C SER A 185 6.25 2.38 -8.90
N TYR A 186 6.99 1.37 -9.40
CA TYR A 186 8.18 1.59 -10.24
C TYR A 186 7.89 2.21 -11.61
N ALA A 187 6.64 2.16 -12.08
CA ALA A 187 6.24 2.80 -13.34
C ALA A 187 5.61 4.20 -13.15
N LEU A 188 5.13 4.51 -11.94
CA LEU A 188 4.28 5.69 -11.69
C LEU A 188 4.87 6.68 -10.68
N PHE A 189 5.63 6.21 -9.68
CA PHE A 189 6.01 6.96 -8.48
C PHE A 189 7.45 6.65 -8.04
N VAL A 190 8.36 6.59 -9.02
CA VAL A 190 9.82 6.60 -8.79
C VAL A 190 10.24 8.02 -8.42
N ASP A 191 11.02 8.13 -7.36
CA ASP A 191 11.60 9.38 -6.89
C ASP A 191 12.63 9.94 -7.89
N PRO A 192 12.66 11.25 -8.18
CA PRO A 192 13.64 11.83 -9.12
C PRO A 192 15.11 11.54 -8.78
N GLU A 193 15.45 11.39 -7.50
CA GLU A 193 16.82 11.06 -7.06
C GLU A 193 17.19 9.58 -7.26
N LEU A 194 16.20 8.72 -7.53
CA LEU A 194 16.38 7.27 -7.62
C LEU A 194 16.60 6.79 -9.06
N VAL A 195 17.86 6.59 -9.44
CA VAL A 195 18.23 5.97 -10.72
C VAL A 195 17.85 4.48 -10.71
N VAL A 196 16.86 4.09 -11.51
CA VAL A 196 16.44 2.70 -11.69
C VAL A 196 17.22 2.05 -12.84
N PRO A 197 17.99 0.96 -12.61
CA PRO A 197 18.70 0.23 -13.67
C PRO A 197 17.75 -0.42 -14.69
N ASP A 198 18.17 -0.54 -15.95
CA ASP A 198 17.35 -1.13 -17.01
C ASP A 198 17.04 -2.61 -16.77
N GLU A 199 17.95 -3.35 -16.12
CA GLU A 199 17.70 -4.72 -15.68
C GLU A 199 16.46 -4.80 -14.76
N LEU A 200 16.30 -3.84 -13.83
CA LEU A 200 15.14 -3.77 -12.95
C LEU A 200 13.87 -3.36 -13.69
N LYS A 201 13.97 -2.39 -14.62
CA LYS A 201 12.83 -2.01 -15.49
C LYS A 201 12.34 -3.22 -16.27
N ASN A 202 13.26 -4.02 -16.80
CA ASN A 202 12.95 -5.25 -17.53
C ASN A 202 12.28 -6.31 -16.64
N SER A 203 12.75 -6.52 -15.40
CA SER A 203 12.07 -7.38 -14.43
C SER A 203 10.65 -6.89 -14.10
N VAL A 204 10.47 -5.59 -13.84
CA VAL A 204 9.14 -4.98 -13.60
C VAL A 204 8.22 -5.18 -14.82
N ASN A 205 8.71 -4.93 -16.02
CA ASN A 205 7.93 -5.08 -17.26
C ASN A 205 7.56 -6.55 -17.52
N ARG A 206 8.47 -7.50 -17.27
CA ARG A 206 8.19 -8.95 -17.34
C ARG A 206 7.07 -9.33 -16.38
N LEU A 207 7.18 -8.96 -15.10
CA LEU A 207 6.18 -9.26 -14.08
C LEU A 207 4.81 -8.67 -14.42
N LEU A 208 4.75 -7.42 -14.91
CA LEU A 208 3.50 -6.81 -15.36
C LEU A 208 2.84 -7.63 -16.47
N MET A 209 3.60 -8.05 -17.50
CA MET A 209 3.06 -8.83 -18.62
C MET A 209 2.72 -10.27 -18.23
N GLU A 210 3.48 -10.87 -17.31
CA GLU A 210 3.22 -12.20 -16.76
C GLU A 210 1.88 -12.23 -16.00
N VAL A 211 1.64 -11.26 -15.11
CA VAL A 211 0.35 -11.12 -14.41
C VAL A 211 -0.81 -10.95 -15.39
N LEU A 212 -0.67 -10.08 -16.41
CA LEU A 212 -1.72 -9.84 -17.42
C LEU A 212 -1.93 -11.02 -18.39
N LYS A 213 -0.97 -11.93 -18.49
CA LYS A 213 -1.11 -13.19 -19.22
C LYS A 213 -1.89 -14.19 -18.37
N LEU A 214 -1.54 -14.33 -17.10
CA LEU A 214 -2.16 -15.25 -16.15
C LEU A 214 -3.61 -14.86 -15.79
N SER A 215 -3.95 -13.57 -15.73
CA SER A 215 -5.32 -13.11 -15.40
C SER A 215 -6.40 -13.51 -16.40
N LYS A 216 -5.99 -13.92 -17.62
CA LYS A 216 -6.85 -14.43 -18.68
C LYS A 216 -7.06 -15.96 -18.61
N THR A 217 -6.30 -16.64 -17.76
CA THR A 217 -6.26 -18.11 -17.65
C THR A 217 -6.78 -18.59 -16.28
N VAL A 218 -6.79 -17.71 -15.28
CA VAL A 218 -7.21 -17.96 -13.88
C VAL A 218 -8.45 -17.14 -13.54
#